data_AF-A0A1F8B629-F1
#
_entry.id   AF-A0A1F8B629-F1
#
_cell.length_a   1.000
_cell.length_b   1.000
_cell.length_c   1.000
_cell.angle_alpha   90.00
_cell.angle_beta   90.00
_cell.angle_gamma   90.00
#
_symmetry.space_group_name_H-M   'P 1'
#
loop_
_entity.id
_entity.type
_entity.pdbx_description
1 polymer ?
#
loop_
_entity_poly.entity_id
_entity_poly.type
_entity_poly.pdbx_seq_one_letter_code
_entity_poly.pdbx_strand_id
1 'polypeptide(L)'
;MKRKIIILGGGLAGVEFGKNLKEAGFDFLILEKENKIGGLARTNNTGRYYWDFGVHALYSKDPKTTDYLKSLPLKMNVIKRKVKVFHRGKNGKVYLLDYPFEMGVKDLPLKAKIECVIGYLIASIKPKKKLVTLADWIDRYCGFGIAKHFMIPYNKKIWSCELSQISTELVSIKIEPAPFYEFFLSAFGKTIIGRKSQAEFFYPEQGIQSFIDYLALNIRSHIKLNTSVKNLVKKQDQWVITTEEGKTYEGTDVISTIPVTDLLRKVEVSGLPKSFNTFKWNNTYFVMVGLKKRLKFNYVHDCQWVFFKGDESFYRISMMHAFSPKFPTTLVAEITQNVITEEVRVDVIKQKVIKDLVRLNIIESEDWVESTDIKLIDHTYPIPTLGLNEKKKVISESLGKKKLYLLGRNGNWDYINMDGVINAADDLFSKLFTTK
;
A
#
# COMPACT_ATOMS: atom_id res chain seq x y z
N MET A 1 -22.61 29.75 13.81
CA MET A 1 -23.11 28.36 13.59
C MET A 1 -22.06 27.37 14.06
N LYS A 2 -22.45 26.28 14.73
CA LYS A 2 -21.53 25.20 15.14
C LYS A 2 -21.01 24.51 13.87
N ARG A 3 -19.70 24.31 13.76
CA ARG A 3 -19.05 23.67 12.60
C ARG A 3 -19.52 22.21 12.53
N LYS A 4 -20.08 21.80 11.39
CA LYS A 4 -20.56 20.43 11.15
C LYS A 4 -19.74 19.81 10.03
N ILE A 5 -18.97 18.78 10.36
CA ILE A 5 -17.98 18.21 9.45
C ILE A 5 -18.53 16.94 8.81
N ILE A 6 -18.44 16.83 7.48
CA ILE A 6 -18.74 15.57 6.78
C ILE A 6 -17.43 14.95 6.29
N ILE A 7 -17.17 13.71 6.68
CA ILE A 7 -16.01 12.93 6.24
C ILE A 7 -16.47 11.93 5.18
N LEU A 8 -15.82 11.91 4.03
CA LEU A 8 -16.06 10.94 2.97
C LEU A 8 -15.04 9.81 3.07
N GLY A 9 -15.51 8.61 3.38
CA GLY A 9 -14.72 7.39 3.55
C GLY A 9 -14.43 7.07 5.02
N GLY A 10 -14.74 5.83 5.42
CA GLY A 10 -14.45 5.21 6.70
C GLY A 10 -13.20 4.34 6.66
N GLY A 11 -12.20 4.71 5.85
CA GLY A 11 -10.86 4.13 5.91
C GLY A 11 -10.04 4.66 7.08
N LEU A 12 -8.80 4.18 7.26
CA LEU A 12 -7.89 4.62 8.33
C LEU A 12 -7.84 6.15 8.50
N ALA A 13 -7.68 6.88 7.39
CA ALA A 13 -7.61 8.34 7.38
C ALA A 13 -8.87 9.00 7.97
N GLY A 14 -10.05 8.54 7.55
CA GLY A 14 -11.33 9.12 7.97
C GLY A 14 -11.68 8.75 9.41
N VAL A 15 -11.35 7.51 9.81
CA VAL A 15 -11.53 7.03 11.18
C VAL A 15 -10.61 7.78 12.15
N GLU A 16 -9.33 7.94 11.83
CA GLU A 16 -8.39 8.70 12.67
C GLU A 16 -8.82 10.16 12.80
N PHE A 17 -9.17 10.80 11.68
CA PHE A 17 -9.64 12.19 11.71
C PHE A 17 -10.93 12.36 12.52
N GLY A 18 -11.88 11.42 12.38
CA GLY A 18 -13.11 11.38 13.16
C GLY A 18 -12.86 11.19 14.66
N LYS A 19 -11.89 10.35 15.04
CA LYS A 19 -11.45 10.17 16.41
C LYS A 19 -10.93 11.50 16.99
N ASN A 20 -10.06 12.20 16.27
CA ASN A 20 -9.53 13.50 16.70
C ASN A 20 -10.64 14.57 16.85
N LEU A 21 -11.61 14.60 15.92
CA LEU A 21 -12.78 15.47 16.04
C LEU A 21 -13.62 15.16 17.28
N LYS A 22 -13.82 13.87 17.58
CA LYS A 22 -14.58 13.42 18.74
C LYS A 22 -13.92 13.84 20.05
N GLU A 23 -12.61 13.65 20.16
CA GLU A 23 -11.82 14.02 21.33
C GLU A 23 -11.84 15.54 21.59
N ALA A 24 -11.86 16.34 20.52
CA ALA A 24 -11.99 17.79 20.62
C ALA A 24 -13.44 18.32 20.69
N GLY A 25 -14.44 17.44 20.77
CA GLY A 25 -15.84 17.83 20.98
C GLY A 25 -16.55 18.42 19.74
N PHE A 26 -16.04 18.18 18.53
CA PHE A 26 -16.68 18.60 17.29
C PHE A 26 -17.78 17.63 16.84
N ASP A 27 -18.79 18.15 16.14
CA ASP A 27 -19.86 17.34 15.52
C ASP A 27 -19.49 16.95 14.09
N PHE A 28 -19.67 15.68 13.75
CA PHE A 28 -19.28 15.15 12.45
C PHE A 28 -20.07 13.90 12.04
N LEU A 29 -20.00 13.58 10.75
CA LEU A 29 -20.56 12.36 10.18
C LEU A 29 -19.59 11.78 9.16
N ILE A 30 -19.34 10.47 9.24
CA ILE A 30 -18.55 9.71 8.27
C ILE A 30 -19.48 8.93 7.36
N LEU A 31 -19.35 9.11 6.04
CA LEU A 31 -20.07 8.36 5.03
C LEU A 31 -19.12 7.33 4.39
N GLU A 32 -19.40 6.05 4.58
CA GLU A 32 -18.62 4.93 4.04
C GLU A 32 -19.48 4.11 3.08
N LYS A 33 -18.99 3.91 1.86
CA LYS A 33 -19.73 3.20 0.79
C LYS A 33 -19.84 1.70 1.06
N GLU A 34 -18.84 1.12 1.72
CA GLU A 34 -18.78 -0.30 2.02
C GLU A 34 -19.63 -0.64 3.26
N ASN A 35 -19.93 -1.90 3.44
CA ASN A 35 -20.61 -2.42 4.64
C ASN A 35 -19.68 -2.54 5.86
N LYS A 36 -18.43 -2.09 5.76
CA LYS A 36 -17.39 -2.23 6.79
C LYS A 36 -16.33 -1.15 6.65
N ILE A 37 -15.91 -0.57 7.78
CA ILE A 37 -14.81 0.39 7.86
C ILE A 37 -13.43 -0.26 7.64
N GLY A 38 -12.44 0.59 7.34
CA GLY A 38 -11.02 0.23 7.23
C GLY A 38 -10.41 0.50 5.85
N GLY A 39 -11.23 0.59 4.80
CA GLY A 39 -10.75 0.85 3.45
C GLY A 39 -9.73 -0.21 2.99
N LEU A 40 -8.49 0.20 2.73
CA LEU A 40 -7.39 -0.74 2.41
C LEU A 40 -6.89 -1.50 3.65
N ALA A 41 -6.98 -0.91 4.84
CA ALA A 41 -6.60 -1.53 6.11
C ALA A 41 -7.74 -2.40 6.65
N ARG A 42 -8.16 -3.40 5.88
CA ARG A 42 -9.19 -4.38 6.26
C ARG A 42 -8.62 -5.78 6.27
N THR A 43 -9.09 -6.55 7.25
CA THR A 43 -8.98 -8.01 7.30
C THR A 43 -10.32 -8.60 6.91
N ASN A 44 -10.28 -9.46 5.90
CA ASN A 44 -11.37 -10.31 5.45
C ASN A 44 -11.21 -11.73 6.01
N ASN A 45 -12.30 -12.48 5.94
CA ASN A 45 -12.32 -13.89 6.29
C ASN A 45 -13.04 -14.71 5.20
N THR A 46 -12.47 -15.85 4.84
CA THR A 46 -13.10 -16.85 3.97
C THR A 46 -13.00 -18.20 4.67
N GLY A 47 -14.13 -18.72 5.14
CA GLY A 47 -14.13 -19.84 6.07
C GLY A 47 -13.28 -19.51 7.32
N ARG A 48 -12.23 -20.30 7.57
CA ARG A 48 -11.29 -20.10 8.68
C ARG A 48 -10.08 -19.20 8.35
N TYR A 49 -9.93 -18.78 7.11
CA TYR A 49 -8.74 -18.09 6.64
C TYR A 49 -8.92 -16.57 6.73
N TYR A 50 -8.00 -15.90 7.42
CA TYR A 50 -7.96 -14.45 7.56
C TYR A 50 -6.93 -13.85 6.61
N TRP A 51 -7.30 -12.76 5.93
CA TRP A 51 -6.45 -12.17 4.91
C TRP A 51 -6.68 -10.68 4.73
N ASP A 52 -5.61 -9.96 4.45
CA ASP A 52 -5.61 -8.50 4.31
C ASP A 52 -5.45 -8.07 2.85
N PHE A 53 -5.85 -6.83 2.53
CA PHE A 53 -5.58 -6.20 1.24
C PHE A 53 -4.17 -5.59 1.20
N GLY A 54 -3.17 -6.46 1.15
CA GLY A 54 -1.76 -6.11 1.13
C GLY A 54 -1.11 -6.19 2.51
N VAL A 55 0.17 -5.83 2.56
CA VAL A 55 0.98 -5.92 3.78
C VAL A 55 0.71 -4.73 4.70
N HIS A 56 0.23 -5.01 5.90
CA HIS A 56 0.06 -4.03 6.96
C HIS A 56 1.11 -4.27 8.05
N ALA A 57 2.25 -3.59 7.94
CA ALA A 57 3.30 -3.61 8.96
C ALA A 57 3.24 -2.29 9.74
N LEU A 58 2.76 -2.32 10.99
CA LEU A 58 2.68 -1.12 11.83
C LEU A 58 4.04 -0.84 12.43
N TYR A 59 4.74 0.15 11.88
CA TYR A 59 5.97 0.72 12.42
C TYR A 59 6.01 2.20 12.02
N SER A 60 6.82 2.99 12.71
CA SER A 60 7.05 4.39 12.33
C SER A 60 8.52 4.76 12.55
N LYS A 61 9.02 5.72 11.75
CA LYS A 61 10.29 6.40 12.04
C LYS A 61 10.12 7.49 13.10
N ASP A 62 8.91 7.96 13.32
CA ASP A 62 8.58 8.92 14.37
C ASP A 62 8.41 8.19 15.71
N PRO A 63 9.21 8.52 16.74
CA PRO A 63 9.08 7.94 18.07
C PRO A 63 7.69 8.14 18.67
N LYS A 64 7.03 9.29 18.45
CA LYS A 64 5.70 9.55 19.04
C LYS A 64 4.66 8.58 18.51
N THR A 65 4.63 8.38 17.19
CA THR A 65 3.76 7.37 16.56
C THR A 65 4.07 5.97 17.09
N THR A 66 5.35 5.64 17.28
CA THR A 66 5.76 4.31 17.78
C THR A 66 5.30 4.08 19.22
N ASP A 67 5.45 5.08 20.08
CA ASP A 67 5.02 5.00 21.48
C ASP A 67 3.50 4.97 21.60
N TYR A 68 2.79 5.71 20.74
CA TYR A 68 1.34 5.61 20.60
C TYR A 68 0.91 4.19 20.22
N LEU A 69 1.51 3.58 19.20
CA LEU A 69 1.18 2.21 18.79
C LEU A 69 1.41 1.18 19.91
N LYS A 70 2.44 1.37 20.72
CA LYS A 70 2.75 0.52 21.89
C LYS A 70 1.81 0.74 23.07
N SER A 71 1.27 1.95 23.24
CA SER A 71 0.39 2.28 24.37
C SER A 71 -1.05 1.82 24.15
N LEU A 72 -1.41 1.45 22.92
CA LEU A 72 -2.75 0.95 22.62
C LEU A 72 -3.03 -0.34 23.42
N PRO A 73 -4.21 -0.45 24.07
CA PRO A 73 -4.65 -1.65 24.77
C PRO A 73 -5.12 -2.75 23.79
N LEU A 74 -4.39 -2.93 22.69
CA LEU A 74 -4.59 -3.95 21.69
C LEU A 74 -3.50 -5.02 21.83
N LYS A 75 -3.90 -6.29 21.76
CA LYS A 75 -2.92 -7.39 21.69
C LYS A 75 -2.23 -7.36 20.33
N MET A 76 -0.94 -7.03 20.33
CA MET A 76 -0.09 -6.93 19.15
C MET A 76 0.96 -8.03 19.16
N ASN A 77 1.16 -8.68 18.02
CA ASN A 77 2.36 -9.48 17.76
C ASN A 77 3.51 -8.54 17.41
N VAL A 78 4.68 -8.76 18.01
CA VAL A 78 5.94 -8.14 17.59
C VAL A 78 6.64 -9.09 16.63
N ILE A 79 6.78 -8.67 15.38
CA ILE A 79 7.28 -9.53 14.31
C ILE A 79 8.65 -9.04 13.85
N LYS A 80 9.63 -9.94 13.89
CA LYS A 80 10.92 -9.76 13.21
C LYS A 80 10.72 -9.93 11.71
N ARG A 81 10.99 -8.89 10.95
CA ARG A 81 10.71 -8.84 9.51
C ARG A 81 11.60 -9.82 8.75
N LYS A 82 10.96 -10.81 8.11
CA LYS A 82 11.59 -11.77 7.18
C LYS A 82 10.97 -11.61 5.79
N VAL A 83 11.73 -10.96 4.91
CA VAL A 83 11.31 -10.63 3.54
C VAL A 83 12.35 -11.14 2.56
N LYS A 84 11.89 -11.73 1.46
CA LYS A 84 12.76 -12.32 0.45
C LYS A 84 12.39 -11.86 -0.96
N VAL A 85 13.33 -12.04 -1.87
CA VAL A 85 13.06 -12.03 -3.31
C VAL A 85 13.17 -13.46 -3.81
N PHE A 86 12.11 -13.93 -4.48
CA PHE A 86 12.13 -15.23 -5.14
C PHE A 86 12.82 -15.11 -6.49
N HIS A 87 13.91 -15.85 -6.68
CA HIS A 87 14.64 -15.89 -7.94
C HIS A 87 14.79 -17.34 -8.41
N ARG A 88 14.29 -17.64 -9.62
CA ARG A 88 14.49 -18.93 -10.28
C ARG A 88 15.57 -18.81 -11.34
N GLY A 89 16.63 -19.60 -11.19
CA GLY A 89 17.70 -19.72 -12.18
C GLY A 89 17.23 -20.45 -13.44
N LYS A 90 17.95 -20.29 -14.55
CA LYS A 90 17.65 -20.99 -15.83
C LYS A 90 17.68 -22.52 -15.72
N ASN A 91 18.43 -23.05 -14.75
CA ASN A 91 18.52 -24.48 -14.43
C ASN A 91 17.36 -24.96 -13.53
N GLY A 92 16.35 -24.13 -13.27
CA GLY A 92 15.22 -24.45 -12.41
C GLY A 92 15.51 -24.30 -10.90
N LYS A 93 16.76 -24.06 -10.49
CA LYS A 93 17.13 -23.87 -9.08
C LYS A 93 16.48 -22.61 -8.51
N VAL A 94 15.90 -22.72 -7.32
CA VAL A 94 15.30 -21.62 -6.57
C VAL A 94 16.35 -20.99 -5.65
N TYR A 95 16.39 -19.66 -5.64
CA TYR A 95 17.21 -18.83 -4.77
C TYR A 95 16.30 -17.86 -4.02
N LEU A 96 16.33 -17.92 -2.68
CA LEU A 96 15.62 -16.98 -1.82
C LEU A 96 16.58 -15.90 -1.32
N LEU A 97 16.64 -14.81 -2.07
CA LEU A 97 17.57 -13.72 -1.83
C LEU A 97 17.07 -12.84 -0.69
N ASP A 98 17.98 -12.37 0.16
CA ASP A 98 17.68 -11.36 1.17
C ASP A 98 17.11 -10.08 0.52
N TYR A 99 16.16 -9.45 1.21
CA TYR A 99 15.66 -8.12 0.86
C TYR A 99 16.32 -7.06 1.77
N PRO A 100 16.79 -5.93 1.22
CA PRO A 100 16.63 -5.50 -0.18
C PRO A 100 17.59 -6.24 -1.13
N PHE A 101 17.23 -6.34 -2.42
CA PHE A 101 17.85 -7.28 -3.38
C PHE A 101 19.37 -7.15 -3.47
N GLU A 102 19.88 -5.94 -3.27
CA GLU A 102 21.31 -5.61 -3.31
C GLU A 102 22.09 -6.40 -2.25
N MET A 103 21.47 -6.67 -1.09
CA MET A 103 22.08 -7.49 -0.04
C MET A 103 22.05 -8.98 -0.37
N GLY A 104 21.07 -9.42 -1.17
CA GLY A 104 20.91 -10.81 -1.61
C GLY A 104 21.78 -11.23 -2.79
N VAL A 105 22.57 -10.32 -3.38
CA VAL A 105 23.41 -10.58 -4.58
C VAL A 105 24.40 -11.74 -4.38
N LYS A 106 24.85 -11.98 -3.14
CA LYS A 106 25.74 -13.11 -2.79
C LYS A 106 25.16 -14.48 -3.14
N ASP A 107 23.85 -14.63 -3.16
CA ASP A 107 23.20 -15.92 -3.38
C ASP A 107 22.86 -16.14 -4.87
N LEU A 108 23.08 -15.15 -5.73
CA LEU A 108 22.82 -15.26 -7.17
C LEU A 108 23.80 -16.23 -7.88
N PRO A 109 23.39 -16.82 -9.03
CA PRO A 109 24.30 -17.49 -9.95
C PRO A 109 25.50 -16.61 -10.32
N LEU A 110 26.68 -17.22 -10.47
CA LEU A 110 27.97 -16.51 -10.63
C LEU A 110 27.93 -15.41 -11.71
N LYS A 111 27.38 -15.70 -12.90
CA LYS A 111 27.24 -14.71 -13.97
C LYS A 111 26.39 -13.51 -13.55
N ALA A 112 25.23 -13.74 -12.95
CA ALA A 112 24.33 -12.68 -12.52
C ALA A 112 24.95 -11.85 -11.39
N LYS A 113 25.67 -12.51 -10.47
CA LYS A 113 26.43 -11.87 -9.40
C LYS A 113 27.50 -10.93 -9.96
N ILE A 114 28.32 -11.41 -10.91
CA ILE A 114 29.37 -10.60 -11.57
C ILE A 114 28.74 -9.40 -12.28
N GLU A 115 27.65 -9.60 -13.04
CA GLU A 115 26.94 -8.49 -13.70
C GLU A 115 26.45 -7.44 -12.68
N CYS A 116 25.93 -7.86 -11.52
CA CYS A 116 25.49 -6.96 -10.46
C CYS A 116 26.65 -6.16 -9.86
N VAL A 117 27.77 -6.82 -9.52
CA VAL A 117 28.94 -6.16 -8.92
C VAL A 117 29.59 -5.17 -9.89
N ILE A 118 29.85 -5.58 -11.13
CA ILE A 118 30.43 -4.70 -12.16
C ILE A 118 29.48 -3.52 -12.45
N GLY A 119 28.18 -3.79 -12.58
CA GLY A 119 27.20 -2.74 -12.84
C GLY A 119 27.11 -1.72 -11.73
N TYR A 120 27.15 -2.16 -10.48
CA TYR A 120 27.17 -1.27 -9.32
C TYR A 120 28.45 -0.44 -9.27
N LEU A 121 29.61 -1.04 -9.54
CA LEU A 121 30.90 -0.34 -9.58
C LEU A 121 30.90 0.75 -10.65
N ILE A 122 30.50 0.42 -11.88
CA ILE A 122 30.37 1.38 -12.99
C ILE A 122 29.40 2.50 -12.61
N ALA A 123 28.25 2.17 -12.01
CA ALA A 123 27.27 3.18 -11.59
C ALA A 123 27.82 4.13 -10.53
N SER A 124 28.68 3.65 -9.63
CA SER A 124 29.28 4.45 -8.56
C SER A 124 30.26 5.51 -9.07
N ILE A 125 31.03 5.19 -10.13
CA ILE A 125 32.03 6.10 -10.74
C ILE A 125 31.46 7.04 -11.81
N LYS A 126 30.26 6.77 -12.34
CA LYS A 126 29.60 7.66 -13.31
C LYS A 126 29.40 9.08 -12.73
N PRO A 127 29.50 10.14 -13.56
CA PRO A 127 29.16 11.50 -13.15
C PRO A 127 27.75 11.59 -12.57
N LYS A 128 27.57 12.43 -11.54
CA LYS A 128 26.26 12.63 -10.92
C LYS A 128 25.30 13.27 -11.94
N LYS A 129 24.20 12.58 -12.24
CA LYS A 129 23.06 13.12 -13.00
C LYS A 129 21.97 13.58 -12.05
N LYS A 130 21.14 14.53 -12.51
CA LYS A 130 19.92 14.92 -11.81
C LYS A 130 18.97 13.72 -11.77
N LEU A 131 18.48 13.37 -10.58
CA LEU A 131 17.58 12.25 -10.38
C LEU A 131 16.14 12.74 -10.44
N VAL A 132 15.50 12.56 -11.59
CA VAL A 132 14.12 13.03 -11.83
C VAL A 132 13.15 11.87 -11.78
N THR A 133 13.53 10.71 -12.31
CA THR A 133 12.67 9.55 -12.49
C THR A 133 13.14 8.32 -11.72
N LEU A 134 12.26 7.34 -11.54
CA LEU A 134 12.60 6.02 -11.02
C LEU A 134 13.65 5.33 -11.90
N ALA A 135 13.58 5.50 -13.22
CA ALA A 135 14.60 4.99 -14.14
C ALA A 135 15.99 5.59 -13.86
N ASP A 136 16.08 6.91 -13.63
CA ASP A 136 17.34 7.58 -13.28
C ASP A 136 17.90 7.05 -11.95
N TRP A 137 17.03 6.86 -10.96
CA TRP A 137 17.41 6.32 -9.65
C TRP A 137 17.97 4.90 -9.77
N ILE A 138 17.33 4.04 -10.57
CA ILE A 138 17.79 2.67 -10.80
C ILE A 138 19.14 2.67 -11.53
N ASP A 139 19.33 3.47 -12.59
CA ASP A 139 20.64 3.54 -13.27
C ASP A 139 21.74 4.02 -12.32
N ARG A 140 21.44 5.01 -11.47
CA ARG A 140 22.42 5.61 -10.56
C ARG A 140 22.79 4.70 -9.39
N TYR A 141 21.81 4.12 -8.70
CA TYR A 141 22.05 3.44 -7.42
C TYR A 141 22.10 1.92 -7.53
N CYS A 142 21.55 1.34 -8.59
CA CYS A 142 21.56 -0.12 -8.77
C CYS A 142 22.56 -0.55 -9.84
N GLY A 143 22.78 0.28 -10.86
CA GLY A 143 23.59 -0.07 -12.03
C GLY A 143 22.96 -1.17 -12.89
N PHE A 144 23.56 -1.45 -14.05
CA PHE A 144 22.91 -2.25 -15.09
C PHE A 144 22.58 -3.69 -14.64
N GLY A 145 23.41 -4.31 -13.78
CA GLY A 145 23.21 -5.68 -13.35
C GLY A 145 21.99 -5.84 -12.43
N ILE A 146 21.94 -5.08 -11.33
CA ILE A 146 20.78 -5.11 -10.41
C ILE A 146 19.53 -4.61 -11.11
N ALA A 147 19.66 -3.59 -11.98
CA ALA A 147 18.57 -3.09 -12.81
C ALA A 147 17.95 -4.22 -13.67
N LYS A 148 18.79 -4.95 -14.40
CA LYS A 148 18.38 -6.07 -15.27
C LYS A 148 17.80 -7.24 -14.48
N HIS A 149 18.44 -7.63 -13.38
CA HIS A 149 18.09 -8.85 -12.65
C HIS A 149 16.94 -8.69 -11.67
N PHE A 150 16.57 -7.47 -11.29
CA PHE A 150 15.44 -7.28 -10.38
C PHE A 150 14.68 -5.98 -10.63
N MET A 151 15.34 -4.82 -10.53
CA MET A 151 14.61 -3.56 -10.39
C MET A 151 13.74 -3.24 -11.60
N ILE A 152 14.22 -3.38 -12.83
CA ILE A 152 13.42 -3.12 -14.03
C ILE A 152 12.26 -4.12 -14.17
N PRO A 153 12.48 -5.45 -14.22
CA PRO A 153 11.37 -6.38 -14.40
C PRO A 153 10.36 -6.35 -13.24
N TYR A 154 10.81 -6.20 -12.00
CA TYR A 154 9.91 -6.07 -10.85
C TYR A 154 9.05 -4.79 -10.94
N ASN A 155 9.67 -3.63 -11.21
CA ASN A 155 8.93 -2.37 -11.28
C ASN A 155 7.99 -2.32 -12.49
N LYS A 156 8.35 -2.92 -13.63
CA LYS A 156 7.44 -3.08 -14.78
C LYS A 156 6.24 -3.99 -14.47
N LYS A 157 6.42 -4.95 -13.55
CA LYS A 157 5.36 -5.87 -13.14
C LYS A 157 4.34 -5.19 -12.23
N ILE A 158 4.80 -4.42 -11.25
CA ILE A 158 3.92 -3.74 -10.29
C ILE A 158 3.32 -2.43 -10.84
N TRP A 159 4.08 -1.58 -11.54
CA TRP A 159 3.60 -0.24 -11.90
C TRP A 159 2.89 -0.21 -13.25
N SER A 160 1.73 0.44 -13.30
CA SER A 160 0.95 0.68 -14.52
C SER A 160 1.51 1.77 -15.45
N CYS A 161 2.75 2.20 -15.21
CA CYS A 161 3.34 3.39 -15.81
C CYS A 161 4.82 3.15 -16.09
N GLU A 162 5.33 3.74 -17.19
CA GLU A 162 6.73 3.67 -17.55
C GLU A 162 7.62 4.25 -16.45
N LEU A 163 8.77 3.62 -16.18
CA LEU A 163 9.64 4.02 -15.08
C LEU A 163 10.24 5.44 -15.25
N SER A 164 10.27 5.94 -16.49
CA SER A 164 10.66 7.30 -16.85
C SER A 164 9.57 8.35 -16.59
N GLN A 165 8.35 7.93 -16.24
CA GLN A 165 7.24 8.82 -15.90
C GLN A 165 6.99 8.88 -14.38
N ILE A 166 7.57 7.96 -13.62
CA ILE A 166 7.47 7.89 -12.16
C ILE A 166 8.56 8.76 -11.55
N SER A 167 8.17 9.70 -10.70
CA SER A 167 9.07 10.59 -9.94
C SER A 167 9.95 9.81 -8.96
N THR A 168 11.15 10.34 -8.68
CA THR A 168 12.02 9.84 -7.60
C THR A 168 11.39 9.94 -6.21
N GLU A 169 10.30 10.67 -6.06
CA GLU A 169 9.49 10.70 -4.83
C GLU A 169 9.04 9.30 -4.36
N LEU A 170 8.77 8.40 -5.31
CA LEU A 170 8.41 7.01 -4.99
C LEU A 170 9.46 6.33 -4.08
N VAL A 171 10.73 6.62 -4.33
CA VAL A 171 11.87 5.96 -3.69
C VAL A 171 12.49 6.81 -2.59
N SER A 172 12.45 8.14 -2.67
CA SER A 172 12.95 9.00 -1.59
C SER A 172 12.19 8.78 -0.27
N ILE A 173 10.91 8.39 -0.34
CA ILE A 173 10.07 8.08 0.83
C ILE A 173 10.35 6.68 1.39
N LYS A 174 10.76 5.72 0.54
CA LYS A 174 10.72 4.27 0.90
C LYS A 174 12.05 3.52 0.81
N ILE A 175 13.03 4.00 0.04
CA ILE A 175 14.26 3.29 -0.29
C ILE A 175 15.46 4.19 0.02
N GLU A 176 16.10 3.91 1.14
CA GLU A 176 17.46 4.41 1.39
C GLU A 176 18.43 3.53 0.56
N PRO A 177 19.29 4.13 -0.28
CA PRO A 177 20.30 3.38 -1.01
C PRO A 177 21.30 2.78 -0.03
N ALA A 178 21.68 1.52 -0.24
CA ALA A 178 22.70 0.88 0.59
C ALA A 178 24.05 1.61 0.41
N PRO A 179 24.80 1.89 1.50
CA PRO A 179 26.16 2.37 1.39
C PRO A 179 27.02 1.41 0.54
N PHE A 180 27.92 1.96 -0.28
CA PHE A 180 28.80 1.18 -1.16
C PHE A 180 29.52 0.05 -0.41
N TYR A 181 30.09 0.35 0.75
CA TYR A 181 30.81 -0.63 1.56
C TYR A 181 29.90 -1.76 2.05
N GLU A 182 28.65 -1.47 2.43
CA GLU A 182 27.68 -2.48 2.85
C GLU A 182 27.30 -3.41 1.69
N PHE A 183 27.05 -2.84 0.51
CA PHE A 183 26.81 -3.65 -0.69
C PHE A 183 27.98 -4.58 -1.01
N PHE A 184 29.21 -4.05 -1.01
CA PHE A 184 30.40 -4.84 -1.29
C PHE A 184 30.59 -5.97 -0.28
N LEU A 185 30.55 -5.66 1.03
CA LEU A 185 30.64 -6.67 2.07
C LEU A 185 29.55 -7.74 1.95
N SER A 186 28.32 -7.35 1.62
CA SER A 186 27.22 -8.29 1.42
C SER A 186 27.43 -9.19 0.22
N ALA A 187 27.87 -8.64 -0.91
CA ALA A 187 28.19 -9.40 -2.12
C ALA A 187 29.28 -10.45 -1.90
N PHE A 188 30.20 -10.21 -0.96
CA PHE A 188 31.26 -11.14 -0.54
C PHE A 188 30.93 -11.98 0.70
N GLY A 189 29.66 -12.03 1.12
CA GLY A 189 29.16 -13.04 2.06
C GLY A 189 28.84 -12.57 3.48
N LYS A 190 29.06 -11.29 3.84
CA LYS A 190 28.61 -10.77 5.14
C LYS A 190 27.11 -10.48 5.11
N THR A 191 26.33 -11.10 5.99
CA THR A 191 24.90 -10.75 6.12
C THR A 191 24.75 -9.39 6.81
N ILE A 192 24.23 -8.40 6.09
CA ILE A 192 23.94 -7.07 6.61
C ILE A 192 22.42 -6.87 6.65
N ILE A 193 21.91 -6.47 7.83
CA ILE A 193 20.49 -6.14 7.99
C ILE A 193 20.23 -4.79 7.33
N GLY A 194 19.75 -4.80 6.09
CA GLY A 194 19.29 -3.60 5.41
C GLY A 194 18.05 -3.00 6.08
N ARG A 195 18.04 -1.67 6.25
CA ARG A 195 16.91 -0.86 6.79
C ARG A 195 16.51 -1.21 8.23
N LYS A 196 17.36 -0.84 9.19
CA LYS A 196 17.21 -1.11 10.64
C LYS A 196 15.87 -0.66 11.25
N SER A 197 15.31 0.47 10.82
CA SER A 197 14.02 0.99 11.32
C SER A 197 12.80 0.15 10.93
N GLN A 198 12.96 -0.78 9.99
CA GLN A 198 11.90 -1.69 9.53
C GLN A 198 12.20 -3.14 9.92
N ALA A 199 13.15 -3.37 10.83
CA ALA A 199 13.57 -4.72 11.22
C ALA A 199 12.51 -5.43 12.06
N GLU A 200 11.70 -4.69 12.81
CA GLU A 200 10.57 -5.19 13.58
C GLU A 200 9.34 -4.32 13.33
N PHE A 201 8.16 -4.92 13.43
CA PHE A 201 6.89 -4.20 13.31
C PHE A 201 5.79 -4.87 14.15
N PHE A 202 4.74 -4.13 14.43
CA PHE A 202 3.57 -4.61 15.14
C PHE A 202 2.47 -5.07 14.18
N TYR A 203 1.74 -6.10 14.57
CA TYR A 203 0.54 -6.54 13.88
C TYR A 203 -0.51 -7.00 14.89
N PRO A 204 -1.77 -6.55 14.82
CA PRO A 204 -2.79 -6.99 15.78
C PRO A 204 -3.05 -8.50 15.67
N GLU A 205 -3.16 -9.20 16.80
CA GLU A 205 -3.32 -10.66 16.82
C GLU A 205 -4.52 -11.15 16.00
N GLN A 206 -5.58 -10.34 15.89
CA GLN A 206 -6.83 -10.67 15.21
C GLN A 206 -6.92 -10.08 13.79
N GLY A 207 -5.82 -9.54 13.26
CA GLY A 207 -5.77 -8.91 11.95
C GLY A 207 -5.83 -7.40 12.00
N ILE A 208 -5.37 -6.74 10.93
CA ILE A 208 -5.30 -5.27 10.88
C ILE A 208 -6.66 -4.59 11.10
N GLN A 209 -7.77 -5.26 10.80
CA GLN A 209 -9.12 -4.74 11.06
C GLN A 209 -9.31 -4.34 12.53
N SER A 210 -8.76 -5.08 13.50
CA SER A 210 -8.98 -4.79 14.92
C SER A 210 -8.33 -3.47 15.34
N PHE A 211 -7.29 -3.02 14.63
CA PHE A 211 -6.71 -1.70 14.82
C PHE A 211 -7.70 -0.60 14.41
N ILE A 212 -8.33 -0.73 13.23
CA ILE A 212 -9.35 0.22 12.78
C ILE A 212 -10.57 0.20 13.70
N ASP A 213 -11.03 -0.98 14.11
CA ASP A 213 -12.17 -1.13 14.99
C ASP A 213 -11.94 -0.46 16.36
N TYR A 214 -10.70 -0.51 16.85
CA TYR A 214 -10.27 0.18 18.07
C TYR A 214 -10.34 1.69 17.91
N LEU A 215 -9.76 2.24 16.84
CA LEU A 215 -9.81 3.68 16.57
C LEU A 215 -11.25 4.19 16.43
N ALA A 216 -12.15 3.33 15.94
CA ALA A 216 -13.55 3.66 15.75
C ALA A 216 -14.44 3.52 17.00
N LEU A 217 -13.95 2.97 18.13
CA LEU A 217 -14.78 2.58 19.29
C LEU A 217 -15.77 3.66 19.73
N ASN A 218 -15.29 4.89 19.91
CA ASN A 218 -16.09 6.01 20.43
C ASN A 218 -16.78 6.85 19.35
N ILE A 219 -16.66 6.44 18.09
CA ILE A 219 -17.20 7.18 16.93
C ILE A 219 -18.11 6.32 16.05
N ARG A 220 -18.39 5.05 16.41
CA ARG A 220 -19.27 4.16 15.62
C ARG A 220 -20.64 4.77 15.31
N SER A 221 -21.22 5.51 16.26
CA SER A 221 -22.51 6.20 16.06
C SER A 221 -22.46 7.34 15.03
N HIS A 222 -21.27 7.84 14.70
CA HIS A 222 -21.04 8.89 13.72
C HIS A 222 -20.70 8.32 12.33
N ILE A 223 -20.73 7.00 12.15
CA ILE A 223 -20.38 6.34 10.88
C ILE A 223 -21.65 5.76 10.24
N LYS A 224 -21.90 6.13 8.99
CA LYS A 224 -22.95 5.56 8.13
C LYS A 224 -22.31 4.69 7.06
N LEU A 225 -22.48 3.38 7.21
CA LEU A 225 -22.05 2.36 6.24
C LEU A 225 -23.03 2.28 5.07
N ASN A 226 -22.66 1.57 4.00
CA ASN A 226 -23.45 1.40 2.78
C ASN A 226 -23.92 2.74 2.17
N THR A 227 -23.16 3.81 2.38
CA THR A 227 -23.54 5.17 1.99
C THR A 227 -22.60 5.67 0.91
N SER A 228 -22.89 5.30 -0.34
CA SER A 228 -22.14 5.76 -1.51
C SER A 228 -22.52 7.20 -1.87
N VAL A 229 -21.53 8.06 -2.09
CA VAL A 229 -21.74 9.46 -2.47
C VAL A 229 -21.81 9.60 -3.99
N LYS A 230 -22.91 10.22 -4.45
CA LYS A 230 -23.15 10.52 -5.86
C LYS A 230 -22.49 11.83 -6.26
N ASN A 231 -22.81 12.92 -5.57
CA ASN A 231 -22.26 14.25 -5.84
C ASN A 231 -22.18 15.12 -4.58
N LEU A 232 -21.45 16.23 -4.71
CA LEU A 232 -21.35 17.29 -3.72
C LEU A 232 -21.56 18.65 -4.38
N VAL A 233 -22.43 19.46 -3.81
CA VAL A 233 -22.68 20.83 -4.27
C VAL A 233 -22.53 21.79 -3.10
N LYS A 234 -21.79 22.87 -3.30
CA LYS A 234 -21.72 23.94 -2.31
C LYS A 234 -22.87 24.93 -2.53
N LYS A 235 -23.80 25.00 -1.58
CA LYS A 235 -24.89 25.98 -1.55
C LYS A 235 -24.62 26.97 -0.43
N GLN A 236 -24.37 28.24 -0.78
CA GLN A 236 -23.96 29.28 0.18
C GLN A 236 -22.74 28.81 1.01
N ASP A 237 -22.88 28.73 2.34
CA ASP A 237 -21.84 28.32 3.28
C ASP A 237 -21.89 26.83 3.66
N GLN A 238 -22.75 26.04 3.02
CA GLN A 238 -22.90 24.62 3.30
C GLN A 238 -22.65 23.74 2.08
N TRP A 239 -22.04 22.59 2.35
CA TRP A 239 -21.96 21.48 1.41
C TRP A 239 -23.20 20.61 1.56
N VAL A 240 -23.84 20.31 0.43
CA VAL A 240 -24.90 19.32 0.30
C VAL A 240 -24.32 18.11 -0.41
N ILE A 241 -24.30 16.98 0.27
CA ILE A 241 -23.79 15.69 -0.22
C ILE A 241 -24.99 14.82 -0.54
N THR A 242 -25.14 14.44 -1.81
CA THR A 242 -26.21 13.53 -2.25
C THR A 242 -25.64 12.13 -2.41
N THR A 243 -26.31 11.14 -1.84
CA THR A 243 -25.96 9.73 -1.98
C THR A 243 -26.54 9.11 -3.25
N GLU A 244 -26.04 7.94 -3.64
CA GLU A 244 -26.63 7.17 -4.75
C GLU A 244 -28.08 6.75 -4.48
N GLU A 245 -28.46 6.58 -3.20
CA GLU A 245 -29.84 6.31 -2.76
C GLU A 245 -30.73 7.56 -2.71
N GLY A 246 -30.21 8.74 -3.06
CA GLY A 246 -30.96 10.00 -3.06
C GLY A 246 -31.08 10.70 -1.69
N LYS A 247 -30.54 10.13 -0.61
CA LYS A 247 -30.45 10.81 0.69
C LYS A 247 -29.44 11.96 0.63
N THR A 248 -29.74 13.05 1.34
CA THR A 248 -28.87 14.23 1.44
C THR A 248 -28.30 14.41 2.85
N TYR A 249 -27.07 14.91 2.90
CA TYR A 249 -26.40 15.29 4.14
C TYR A 249 -25.77 16.67 3.99
N GLU A 250 -25.80 17.45 5.05
CA GLU A 250 -25.33 18.84 5.04
C GLU A 250 -24.25 19.07 6.10
N GLY A 251 -23.23 19.84 5.72
CA GLY A 251 -22.15 20.25 6.61
C GLY A 251 -21.44 21.52 6.13
N THR A 252 -20.73 22.18 7.04
CA THR A 252 -19.96 23.41 6.73
C THR A 252 -18.60 23.11 6.10
N ASP A 253 -18.05 21.93 6.40
CA ASP A 253 -16.73 21.49 5.99
C ASP A 253 -16.79 20.04 5.53
N VAL A 254 -15.98 19.70 4.52
CA VAL A 254 -15.86 18.33 4.01
C VAL A 254 -14.41 17.89 4.09
N ILE A 255 -14.18 16.70 4.65
CA ILE A 255 -12.89 16.02 4.63
C ILE A 255 -13.02 14.79 3.73
N SER A 256 -12.36 14.83 2.57
CA SER A 256 -12.44 13.75 1.59
C SER A 256 -11.26 12.82 1.69
N THR A 257 -11.53 11.54 1.99
CA THR A 257 -10.54 10.46 1.95
C THR A 257 -10.73 9.51 0.76
N ILE A 258 -11.82 9.68 0.00
CA ILE A 258 -12.06 8.97 -1.26
C ILE A 258 -11.01 9.37 -2.31
N PRO A 259 -10.72 8.53 -3.34
CA PRO A 259 -9.77 8.87 -4.39
C PRO A 259 -10.04 10.26 -4.99
N VAL A 260 -9.02 11.11 -5.07
CA VAL A 260 -9.19 12.49 -5.56
C VAL A 260 -9.76 12.53 -6.98
N THR A 261 -9.40 11.55 -7.81
CA THR A 261 -9.93 11.39 -9.17
C THR A 261 -11.44 11.13 -9.17
N ASP A 262 -11.94 10.32 -8.23
CA ASP A 262 -13.38 10.08 -8.05
C ASP A 262 -14.08 11.33 -7.51
N LEU A 263 -13.50 11.98 -6.51
CA LEU A 263 -14.04 13.21 -5.92
C LEU A 263 -14.22 14.30 -6.97
N LEU A 264 -13.21 14.53 -7.82
CA LEU A 264 -13.22 15.59 -8.83
C LEU A 264 -14.26 15.35 -9.94
N ARG A 265 -14.74 14.11 -10.10
CA ARG A 265 -15.90 13.80 -10.97
C ARG A 265 -17.25 14.05 -10.30
N LYS A 266 -17.27 14.22 -8.97
CA LYS A 266 -18.48 14.33 -8.14
C LYS A 266 -18.72 15.75 -7.63
N VAL A 267 -17.78 16.66 -7.85
CA VAL A 267 -17.83 18.04 -7.34
C VAL A 267 -17.57 19.04 -8.46
N GLU A 268 -18.33 20.12 -8.48
CA GLU A 268 -18.13 21.23 -9.40
C GLU A 268 -17.55 22.43 -8.64
N VAL A 269 -16.26 22.71 -8.83
CA VAL A 269 -15.56 23.87 -8.28
C VAL A 269 -14.76 24.55 -9.38
N SER A 270 -14.86 25.88 -9.48
CA SER A 270 -14.11 26.68 -10.44
C SER A 270 -12.60 26.59 -10.20
N GLY A 271 -11.82 26.57 -11.29
CA GLY A 271 -10.34 26.51 -11.23
C GLY A 271 -9.75 25.11 -11.06
N LEU A 272 -10.58 24.06 -11.04
CA LEU A 272 -10.08 22.68 -11.07
C LEU A 272 -9.54 22.31 -12.47
N PRO A 273 -8.46 21.51 -12.54
CA PRO A 273 -7.91 21.07 -13.81
C PRO A 273 -8.92 20.18 -14.55
N LYS A 274 -9.04 20.39 -15.87
CA LYS A 274 -9.90 19.58 -16.75
C LYS A 274 -9.32 18.21 -17.10
N SER A 275 -8.02 17.99 -16.87
CA SER A 275 -7.32 16.74 -17.22
C SER A 275 -6.61 16.14 -16.01
N PHE A 276 -6.84 14.84 -15.82
CA PHE A 276 -6.26 14.03 -14.74
C PHE A 276 -5.18 13.06 -15.24
N ASN A 277 -4.60 13.27 -16.42
CA ASN A 277 -3.69 12.30 -17.06
C ASN A 277 -2.43 11.95 -16.24
N THR A 278 -2.04 12.81 -15.31
CA THR A 278 -0.94 12.59 -14.35
C THR A 278 -1.36 11.77 -13.13
N PHE A 279 -2.64 11.68 -12.83
CA PHE A 279 -3.14 10.81 -11.76
C PHE A 279 -3.19 9.39 -12.29
N LYS A 280 -2.06 8.69 -12.18
CA LYS A 280 -1.91 7.27 -12.51
C LYS A 280 -2.05 6.45 -11.23
N TRP A 281 -2.63 5.27 -11.35
CA TRP A 281 -2.75 4.34 -10.23
C TRP A 281 -2.67 2.88 -10.69
N ASN A 282 -2.51 1.98 -9.72
CA ASN A 282 -2.71 0.55 -9.91
C ASN A 282 -4.03 0.09 -9.31
N ASN A 283 -4.66 -0.86 -9.99
CA ASN A 283 -5.68 -1.73 -9.42
C ASN A 283 -5.03 -3.05 -9.07
N THR A 284 -5.47 -3.68 -7.98
CA THR A 284 -4.86 -4.93 -7.52
C THR A 284 -5.92 -5.97 -7.22
N TYR A 285 -5.76 -7.14 -7.83
CA TYR A 285 -6.41 -8.36 -7.35
C TYR A 285 -5.62 -8.92 -6.18
N PHE A 286 -6.31 -9.13 -5.07
CA PHE A 286 -5.83 -9.87 -3.91
C PHE A 286 -6.45 -11.26 -3.96
N VAL A 287 -5.62 -12.28 -4.21
CA VAL A 287 -6.06 -13.67 -4.31
C VAL A 287 -5.60 -14.41 -3.07
N MET A 288 -6.54 -14.78 -2.21
CA MET A 288 -6.28 -15.60 -1.04
C MET A 288 -6.19 -17.07 -1.44
N VAL A 289 -5.17 -17.76 -0.94
CA VAL A 289 -4.99 -19.21 -1.07
C VAL A 289 -4.74 -19.80 0.32
N GLY A 290 -5.71 -20.58 0.81
CA GLY A 290 -5.66 -21.28 2.09
C GLY A 290 -5.38 -22.76 1.91
N LEU A 291 -4.40 -23.30 2.64
CA LEU A 291 -4.01 -24.71 2.55
C LEU A 291 -4.74 -25.60 3.56
N LYS A 292 -4.96 -26.87 3.18
CA LYS A 292 -5.46 -27.91 4.10
C LYS A 292 -4.63 -27.95 5.39
N LYS A 293 -5.25 -28.35 6.50
CA LYS A 293 -4.61 -28.39 7.83
C LYS A 293 -3.26 -29.11 7.77
N ARG A 294 -2.26 -28.57 8.50
CA ARG A 294 -0.89 -29.08 8.67
C ARG A 294 0.03 -28.97 7.43
N LEU A 295 -0.48 -28.60 6.26
CA LEU A 295 0.36 -28.31 5.09
C LEU A 295 1.09 -26.97 5.25
N LYS A 296 2.24 -26.84 4.61
CA LYS A 296 3.11 -25.65 4.65
C LYS A 296 3.54 -25.27 3.23
N PHE A 297 3.70 -23.97 2.99
CA PHE A 297 4.25 -23.50 1.71
C PHE A 297 5.74 -23.78 1.63
N ASN A 298 6.20 -24.37 0.52
CA ASN A 298 7.62 -24.61 0.30
C ASN A 298 8.37 -23.30 0.10
N TYR A 299 9.61 -23.24 0.61
CA TYR A 299 10.54 -22.11 0.57
C TYR A 299 10.10 -20.87 1.37
N VAL A 300 8.84 -20.45 1.25
CA VAL A 300 8.36 -19.13 1.67
C VAL A 300 7.58 -19.13 2.99
N HIS A 301 7.29 -20.29 3.60
CA HIS A 301 6.38 -20.44 4.76
C HIS A 301 6.58 -19.38 5.85
N ASP A 302 7.83 -19.18 6.28
CA ASP A 302 8.12 -18.31 7.43
C ASP A 302 8.37 -16.85 7.06
N CYS A 303 8.29 -16.49 5.78
CA CYS A 303 8.46 -15.10 5.35
C CYS A 303 7.15 -14.34 5.61
N GLN A 304 7.20 -13.03 5.92
CA GLN A 304 5.98 -12.23 5.95
C GLN A 304 5.51 -11.91 4.53
N TRP A 305 6.43 -11.56 3.63
CA TRP A 305 6.14 -11.43 2.20
C TRP A 305 7.37 -11.69 1.33
N VAL A 306 7.11 -12.04 0.08
CA VAL A 306 8.14 -12.37 -0.92
C VAL A 306 7.83 -11.67 -2.23
N PHE A 307 8.85 -11.09 -2.86
CA PHE A 307 8.74 -10.38 -4.13
C PHE A 307 9.11 -11.24 -5.33
N PHE A 308 8.43 -10.98 -6.45
CA PHE A 308 8.41 -11.79 -7.66
C PHE A 308 8.57 -10.91 -8.89
N LYS A 309 9.43 -11.32 -9.82
CA LYS A 309 9.82 -10.54 -11.02
C LYS A 309 9.81 -11.35 -12.31
N GLY A 310 9.46 -12.63 -12.23
CA GLY A 310 9.38 -13.54 -13.35
C GLY A 310 8.03 -13.44 -14.06
N ASP A 311 7.70 -14.49 -14.80
CA ASP A 311 6.50 -14.62 -15.62
C ASP A 311 5.24 -15.05 -14.84
N GLU A 312 5.38 -15.37 -13.54
CA GLU A 312 4.25 -15.66 -12.66
C GLU A 312 3.25 -14.49 -12.58
N SER A 313 1.99 -14.75 -12.26
CA SER A 313 0.94 -13.75 -12.31
C SER A 313 1.10 -12.63 -11.28
N PHE A 314 1.69 -12.92 -10.13
CA PHE A 314 1.77 -12.00 -8.99
C PHE A 314 3.15 -11.35 -8.85
N TYR A 315 3.20 -10.11 -8.39
CA TYR A 315 4.47 -9.43 -8.04
C TYR A 315 4.87 -9.63 -6.57
N ARG A 316 3.90 -10.02 -5.73
CA ARG A 316 4.11 -10.28 -4.30
C ARG A 316 3.15 -11.37 -3.81
N ILE A 317 3.64 -12.20 -2.89
CA ILE A 317 2.79 -13.00 -2.01
C ILE A 317 3.09 -12.64 -0.56
N SER A 318 2.06 -12.68 0.28
CA SER A 318 2.14 -12.36 1.72
C SER A 318 1.55 -13.49 2.54
N MET A 319 2.30 -14.06 3.49
CA MET A 319 1.87 -15.21 4.27
C MET A 319 1.18 -14.74 5.55
N MET A 320 -0.16 -14.81 5.59
CA MET A 320 -0.94 -14.22 6.69
C MET A 320 -0.66 -14.88 8.06
N HIS A 321 -0.38 -16.18 8.06
CA HIS A 321 0.07 -16.92 9.24
C HIS A 321 1.42 -16.46 9.81
N ALA A 322 2.24 -15.79 9.00
CA ALA A 322 3.49 -15.19 9.46
C ALA A 322 3.30 -13.81 10.12
N PHE A 323 2.09 -13.24 10.06
CA PHE A 323 1.69 -12.01 10.79
C PHE A 323 0.95 -12.31 12.09
N SER A 324 0.23 -13.43 12.16
CA SER A 324 -0.39 -13.87 13.40
C SER A 324 -0.35 -15.38 13.54
N PRO A 325 0.16 -15.94 14.65
CA PRO A 325 0.18 -17.39 14.88
C PRO A 325 -1.24 -17.98 15.02
N LYS A 326 -2.26 -17.13 15.22
CA LYS A 326 -3.68 -17.56 15.23
C LYS A 326 -4.22 -17.83 13.83
N PHE A 327 -3.57 -17.31 12.79
CA PHE A 327 -4.06 -17.45 11.42
C PHE A 327 -3.65 -18.81 10.85
N PRO A 328 -4.57 -19.54 10.20
CA PRO A 328 -4.21 -20.77 9.50
C PRO A 328 -3.27 -20.48 8.32
N THR A 329 -2.60 -21.53 7.84
CA THR A 329 -1.67 -21.44 6.70
C THR A 329 -2.36 -20.91 5.45
N THR A 330 -2.09 -19.63 5.18
CA THR A 330 -2.71 -18.83 4.13
C THR A 330 -1.67 -17.91 3.53
N LEU A 331 -1.78 -17.65 2.23
CA LEU A 331 -1.14 -16.53 1.57
C LEU A 331 -2.14 -15.67 0.82
N VAL A 332 -1.74 -14.44 0.53
CA VAL A 332 -2.42 -13.54 -0.41
C VAL A 332 -1.44 -13.21 -1.53
N ALA A 333 -1.80 -13.55 -2.77
CA ALA A 333 -1.08 -13.16 -3.97
C ALA A 333 -1.63 -11.84 -4.52
N GLU A 334 -0.74 -10.92 -4.87
CA GLU A 334 -1.08 -9.59 -5.37
C GLU A 334 -0.73 -9.45 -6.85
N ILE A 335 -1.74 -9.07 -7.63
CA ILE A 335 -1.64 -8.94 -9.09
C ILE A 335 -2.14 -7.56 -9.47
N THR A 336 -1.25 -6.74 -10.03
CA THR A 336 -1.61 -5.44 -10.58
C THR A 336 -2.26 -5.60 -11.94
N GLN A 337 -3.40 -4.94 -12.12
CA GLN A 337 -4.14 -4.90 -13.38
C GLN A 337 -4.15 -3.47 -13.92
N ASN A 338 -3.44 -3.27 -15.04
CA ASN A 338 -3.24 -1.94 -15.63
C ASN A 338 -4.39 -1.51 -16.56
N VAL A 339 -5.19 -2.47 -17.05
CA VAL A 339 -6.40 -2.24 -17.85
C VAL A 339 -7.45 -3.25 -17.38
N ILE A 340 -8.59 -2.78 -16.87
CA ILE A 340 -9.74 -3.67 -16.63
C ILE A 340 -10.37 -3.94 -17.99
N THR A 341 -9.81 -4.90 -18.73
CA THR A 341 -10.47 -5.46 -19.92
C THR A 341 -11.63 -6.35 -19.46
N GLU A 342 -12.65 -6.50 -20.32
CA GLU A 342 -13.86 -7.31 -20.17
C GLU A 342 -13.77 -8.43 -19.13
N GLU A 343 -14.82 -8.57 -18.30
CA GLU A 343 -14.99 -9.51 -17.19
C GLU A 343 -14.06 -10.74 -17.26
N VAL A 344 -12.80 -10.56 -16.82
CA VAL A 344 -11.92 -11.69 -16.61
C VAL A 344 -12.56 -12.44 -15.46
N ARG A 345 -13.15 -13.60 -15.78
CA ARG A 345 -13.81 -14.44 -14.78
C ARG A 345 -12.84 -14.65 -13.62
N VAL A 346 -13.25 -14.23 -12.43
CA VAL A 346 -12.42 -14.25 -11.22
C VAL A 346 -11.82 -15.63 -10.94
N ASP A 347 -12.49 -16.70 -11.37
CA ASP A 347 -12.02 -18.08 -11.30
C ASP A 347 -10.78 -18.33 -12.16
N VAL A 348 -10.66 -17.71 -13.33
CA VAL A 348 -9.47 -17.81 -14.18
C VAL A 348 -8.25 -17.21 -13.49
N ILE A 349 -8.42 -16.09 -12.80
CA ILE A 349 -7.34 -15.43 -12.04
C ILE A 349 -6.93 -16.31 -10.86
N LYS A 350 -7.90 -16.80 -10.07
CA LYS A 350 -7.64 -17.72 -8.95
C LYS A 350 -6.87 -18.95 -9.43
N GLN A 351 -7.34 -19.60 -10.49
CA GLN A 351 -6.70 -20.80 -11.04
C GLN A 351 -5.30 -20.50 -11.57
N LYS A 352 -5.08 -19.36 -12.22
CA LYS A 352 -3.77 -18.95 -12.69
C LYS A 352 -2.78 -18.81 -11.53
N VAL A 353 -3.20 -18.20 -10.41
CA VAL A 353 -2.35 -18.10 -9.20
C VAL A 353 -2.00 -19.49 -8.67
N ILE A 354 -2.98 -20.39 -8.52
CA ILE A 354 -2.73 -21.76 -8.03
C ILE A 354 -1.73 -22.48 -8.94
N LYS A 355 -1.92 -22.41 -10.26
CA LYS A 355 -1.01 -23.02 -11.25
C LYS A 355 0.39 -22.44 -11.17
N ASP A 356 0.53 -21.13 -10.97
CA ASP A 356 1.83 -20.50 -10.77
C ASP A 356 2.49 -20.93 -9.45
N LEU A 357 1.72 -21.10 -8.37
CA LEU A 357 2.25 -21.63 -7.10
C LEU A 357 2.77 -23.06 -7.24
N VAL A 358 2.05 -23.93 -7.98
CA VAL A 358 2.51 -25.29 -8.31
C VAL A 358 3.75 -25.24 -9.19
N ARG A 359 3.73 -24.44 -10.26
CA ARG A 359 4.85 -24.31 -11.21
C ARG A 359 6.14 -23.82 -10.55
N LEU A 360 6.01 -23.00 -9.51
CA LEU A 360 7.12 -22.49 -8.70
C LEU A 360 7.50 -23.41 -7.54
N ASN A 361 6.84 -24.57 -7.41
CA ASN A 361 6.98 -25.54 -6.32
C ASN A 361 6.73 -24.93 -4.93
N ILE A 362 5.95 -23.85 -4.84
CA ILE A 362 5.54 -23.23 -3.55
C ILE A 362 4.47 -24.11 -2.87
N ILE A 363 3.66 -24.80 -3.68
CA ILE A 363 2.81 -25.93 -3.26
C ILE A 363 3.11 -27.12 -4.17
N GLU A 364 2.91 -28.34 -3.68
CA GLU A 364 3.21 -29.55 -4.49
C GLU A 364 2.10 -29.89 -5.48
N SER A 365 0.83 -29.67 -5.09
CA SER A 365 -0.34 -29.98 -5.92
C SER A 365 -1.43 -28.94 -5.68
N GLU A 366 -2.31 -28.76 -6.66
CA GLU A 366 -3.55 -27.98 -6.51
C GLU A 366 -4.41 -28.55 -5.36
N ASP A 367 -4.34 -29.87 -5.12
CA ASP A 367 -5.07 -30.55 -4.04
C ASP A 367 -4.65 -30.11 -2.62
N TRP A 368 -3.54 -29.38 -2.47
CA TRP A 368 -3.16 -28.78 -1.19
C TRP A 368 -4.11 -27.64 -0.78
N VAL A 369 -4.76 -27.02 -1.76
CA VAL A 369 -5.65 -25.88 -1.55
C VAL A 369 -6.98 -26.37 -0.99
N GLU A 370 -7.38 -25.81 0.15
CA GLU A 370 -8.69 -26.04 0.78
C GLU A 370 -9.69 -24.96 0.38
N SER A 371 -9.23 -23.71 0.26
CA SER A 371 -10.07 -22.57 -0.07
C SER A 371 -9.30 -21.52 -0.85
N THR A 372 -10.00 -20.83 -1.75
CA THR A 372 -9.51 -19.64 -2.43
C THR A 372 -10.56 -18.56 -2.45
N ASP A 373 -10.12 -17.31 -2.42
CA ASP A 373 -10.98 -16.14 -2.57
C ASP A 373 -10.25 -15.04 -3.32
N ILE A 374 -10.98 -14.04 -3.79
CA ILE A 374 -10.43 -12.96 -4.60
C ILE A 374 -11.20 -11.66 -4.40
N LYS A 375 -10.47 -10.56 -4.28
CA LYS A 375 -11.04 -9.22 -4.30
C LYS A 375 -10.22 -8.31 -5.21
N LEU A 376 -10.89 -7.65 -6.14
CA LEU A 376 -10.33 -6.50 -6.85
C LEU A 376 -10.52 -5.25 -5.98
N ILE A 377 -9.42 -4.53 -5.74
CA ILE A 377 -9.47 -3.19 -5.16
C ILE A 377 -8.92 -2.20 -6.19
N ASP A 378 -9.71 -1.16 -6.44
CA ASP A 378 -9.36 -0.03 -7.28
C ASP A 378 -8.52 0.99 -6.48
N HIS A 379 -7.69 1.78 -7.16
CA HIS A 379 -6.86 2.82 -6.54
C HIS A 379 -5.95 2.31 -5.41
N THR A 380 -5.37 1.13 -5.56
CA THR A 380 -4.51 0.53 -4.52
C THR A 380 -3.17 1.25 -4.36
N TYR A 381 -2.60 1.71 -5.48
CA TYR A 381 -1.33 2.45 -5.48
C TYR A 381 -1.47 3.77 -6.23
N PRO A 382 -1.52 4.94 -5.54
CA PRO A 382 -1.32 6.22 -6.22
C PRO A 382 0.14 6.32 -6.69
N ILE A 383 0.35 6.58 -7.98
CA ILE A 383 1.69 6.66 -8.57
C ILE A 383 2.14 8.12 -8.58
N PRO A 384 3.28 8.47 -7.96
CA PRO A 384 3.81 9.83 -8.02
C PRO A 384 4.43 10.07 -9.40
N THR A 385 3.66 10.59 -10.36
CA THR A 385 4.18 10.90 -11.70
C THR A 385 4.86 12.26 -11.74
N LEU A 386 5.65 12.50 -12.80
CA LEU A 386 6.18 13.84 -13.08
C LEU A 386 5.05 14.89 -13.18
N GLY A 387 5.29 16.07 -12.62
CA GLY A 387 4.34 17.20 -12.61
C GLY A 387 3.10 17.02 -11.73
N LEU A 388 2.97 15.90 -10.99
CA LEU A 388 1.79 15.63 -10.18
C LEU A 388 1.62 16.62 -9.00
N ASN A 389 2.73 16.99 -8.34
CA ASN A 389 2.68 17.81 -7.13
C ASN A 389 2.15 19.23 -7.40
N GLU A 390 2.48 19.83 -8.54
CA GLU A 390 1.96 21.14 -8.94
C GLU A 390 0.43 21.08 -9.10
N LYS A 391 -0.09 20.02 -9.75
CA LYS A 391 -1.53 19.83 -9.91
C LYS A 391 -2.23 19.56 -8.58
N LYS A 392 -1.64 18.73 -7.71
CA LYS A 392 -2.14 18.48 -6.36
C LYS A 392 -2.26 19.76 -5.55
N LYS A 393 -1.25 20.64 -5.64
CA LYS A 393 -1.27 21.96 -4.98
C LYS A 393 -2.45 22.80 -5.45
N VAL A 394 -2.63 22.97 -6.77
CA VAL A 394 -3.76 23.73 -7.35
C VAL A 394 -5.11 23.14 -6.91
N ILE A 395 -5.26 21.81 -6.94
CA ILE A 395 -6.50 21.15 -6.52
C ILE A 395 -6.77 21.40 -5.03
N SER A 396 -5.78 21.17 -4.17
CA SER A 396 -5.91 21.33 -2.72
C SER A 396 -6.23 22.78 -2.32
N GLU A 397 -5.60 23.77 -2.96
CA GLU A 397 -5.89 25.18 -2.74
C GLU A 397 -7.30 25.58 -3.21
N SER A 398 -7.71 25.14 -4.40
CA SER A 398 -9.04 25.44 -4.95
C SER A 398 -10.17 24.83 -4.12
N LEU A 399 -10.02 23.57 -3.69
CA LEU A 399 -10.99 22.91 -2.81
C LEU A 399 -10.97 23.49 -1.39
N GLY A 400 -9.78 23.80 -0.86
CA GLY A 400 -9.58 24.35 0.47
C GLY A 400 -10.24 25.72 0.65
N LYS A 401 -10.21 26.59 -0.38
CA LYS A 401 -10.98 27.86 -0.41
C LYS A 401 -12.49 27.64 -0.23
N LYS A 402 -12.98 26.45 -0.57
CA LYS A 402 -14.38 26.05 -0.40
C LYS A 402 -14.59 25.19 0.85
N LYS A 403 -13.61 25.08 1.77
CA LYS A 403 -13.66 24.23 2.96
C LYS A 403 -13.87 22.74 2.64
N LEU A 404 -13.33 22.30 1.52
CA LEU A 404 -13.22 20.89 1.16
C LEU A 404 -11.74 20.52 1.20
N TYR A 405 -11.37 19.59 2.06
CA TYR A 405 -9.99 19.23 2.32
C TYR A 405 -9.73 17.78 1.93
N LEU A 406 -8.56 17.53 1.34
CA LEU A 406 -8.13 16.21 0.91
C LEU A 406 -7.29 15.57 2.01
N LEU A 407 -7.49 14.27 2.26
CA LEU A 407 -6.76 13.54 3.29
C LEU A 407 -6.49 12.08 2.91
N GLY A 408 -5.33 11.58 3.32
CA GLY A 408 -4.97 10.17 3.23
C GLY A 408 -4.44 9.74 1.87
N ARG A 409 -4.11 8.44 1.76
CA ARG A 409 -3.39 7.84 0.63
C ARG A 409 -4.00 8.19 -0.74
N ASN A 410 -5.30 7.96 -0.92
CA ASN A 410 -5.96 8.24 -2.20
C ASN A 410 -6.67 9.60 -2.23
N GLY A 411 -7.04 10.14 -1.08
CA GLY A 411 -7.66 11.47 -1.00
C GLY A 411 -6.68 12.59 -1.36
N ASN A 412 -5.47 12.57 -0.81
CA ASN A 412 -4.40 13.51 -1.20
C ASN A 412 -3.47 12.94 -2.28
N TRP A 413 -3.68 11.70 -2.71
CA TRP A 413 -2.86 11.01 -3.71
C TRP A 413 -1.37 10.91 -3.33
N ASP A 414 -1.13 10.41 -2.13
CA ASP A 414 0.20 10.20 -1.54
C ASP A 414 0.52 8.71 -1.43
N TYR A 415 1.70 8.31 -1.87
CA TYR A 415 2.16 6.93 -1.73
C TYR A 415 2.73 6.66 -0.33
N ILE A 416 1.87 6.75 0.69
CA ILE A 416 2.21 6.62 2.11
C ILE A 416 1.70 5.32 2.72
N ASN A 417 2.35 4.91 3.81
CA ASN A 417 1.97 3.78 4.65
C ASN A 417 1.00 4.22 5.77
N MET A 418 0.59 3.30 6.66
CA MET A 418 -0.40 3.59 7.71
C MET A 418 0.05 4.67 8.70
N ASP A 419 1.32 4.65 9.12
CA ASP A 419 1.92 5.69 9.96
C ASP A 419 1.81 7.07 9.31
N GLY A 420 2.17 7.17 8.03
CA GLY A 420 2.03 8.41 7.27
C GLY A 420 0.57 8.87 7.14
N VAL A 421 -0.39 7.95 7.09
CA VAL A 421 -1.83 8.30 7.04
C VAL A 421 -2.31 8.85 8.38
N ILE A 422 -1.88 8.27 9.50
CA ILE A 422 -2.19 8.76 10.85
C ILE A 422 -1.61 10.18 11.02
N ASN A 423 -0.32 10.34 10.72
CA ASN A 423 0.34 11.64 10.84
C ASN A 423 -0.33 12.71 9.96
N ALA A 424 -0.70 12.37 8.72
CA ALA A 424 -1.41 13.29 7.84
C ALA A 424 -2.79 13.70 8.39
N ALA A 425 -3.49 12.81 9.09
CA ALA A 425 -4.76 13.13 9.73
C ALA A 425 -4.56 14.08 10.91
N ASP A 426 -3.55 13.83 11.75
CA ASP A 426 -3.19 14.67 12.90
C ASP A 426 -2.72 16.06 12.47
N ASP A 427 -1.89 16.14 11.43
CA ASP A 427 -1.39 17.39 10.86
C ASP A 427 -2.54 18.24 10.30
N LEU A 428 -3.43 17.63 9.51
CA LEU A 428 -4.59 18.33 8.95
C LEU A 428 -5.56 18.78 10.06
N PHE A 429 -5.79 17.94 11.07
CA PHE A 429 -6.63 18.28 12.20
C PHE A 429 -6.06 19.51 12.93
N SER A 430 -4.77 19.48 13.24
CA SER A 430 -4.09 20.58 13.94
C SER A 430 -4.20 21.89 13.15
N LYS A 431 -3.89 21.83 11.85
CA LYS A 431 -3.99 22.98 10.93
C LYS A 431 -5.39 23.61 10.91
N LEU A 432 -6.45 22.81 11.01
CA LEU A 432 -7.83 23.27 10.84
C LEU A 432 -8.54 23.64 12.15
N PHE A 433 -8.07 23.13 13.29
CA PHE A 433 -8.81 23.18 14.55
C PHE A 433 -7.99 23.57 15.78
N THR A 434 -6.64 23.52 15.74
CA THR A 434 -5.80 23.85 16.90
C THR A 434 -4.97 25.12 16.73
N THR A 435 -4.79 25.64 15.51
CA THR A 435 -4.21 26.98 15.30
C THR A 435 -5.22 28.07 15.65
N LYS A 436 -5.15 28.54 16.90
CA LYS A 436 -5.54 29.89 17.33
C LYS A 436 -4.30 30.59 17.86
#